data_AF-B3XZQ9-F1
#
_entry.id   AF-B3XZQ9-F1
#
_cell.length_a   1.000
_cell.length_b   1.000
_cell.length_c   1.000
_cell.angle_alpha   90.00
_cell.angle_beta   90.00
_cell.angle_gamma   90.00
#
_symmetry.space_group_name_H-M   'P 1'
#
loop_
_entity.id
_entity.type
_entity.pdbx_description
1 polymer ?
#
loop_
_entity_poly.entity_id
_entity_poly.type
_entity_poly.pdbx_seq_one_letter_code
_entity_poly.pdbx_strand_id
1 'polypeptide(L)'
;IGMAGAGVGAVAATTPVFHDLDELMSSSSVTPAKRPWWVKERELFNPTSEIDWDLMQRFDRKNEAHSRRIATMYRSVETIDAAAVTQKKIDADRIAKQTPGFDTKYQALKAGYSGSTESPAWAYPGIVDEADWAKTPEELGMPKWSGTPEENSRLLYAALRYYGAMFIGYAEVEDKWRNKLFVKTTTDAV
;
A
#
# COMPACT_ATOMS: atom_id res chain seq x y z
N ILE A 1 -0.11 -29.96 -35.04
CA ILE A 1 -1.19 -29.83 -36.05
C ILE A 1 -2.40 -29.27 -35.32
N GLY A 2 -2.85 -28.03 -35.45
CA GLY A 2 -2.34 -26.83 -36.09
C GLY A 2 -3.08 -25.65 -35.43
N MET A 3 -2.37 -24.59 -35.05
CA MET A 3 -3.00 -23.33 -34.65
C MET A 3 -3.51 -22.64 -35.91
N ALA A 4 -4.82 -22.58 -36.08
CA ALA A 4 -5.47 -21.75 -37.09
C ALA A 4 -5.92 -20.45 -36.41
N GLY A 5 -5.24 -19.35 -36.73
CA GLY A 5 -5.66 -18.02 -36.37
C GLY A 5 -6.82 -17.55 -37.25
N ALA A 6 -7.77 -16.83 -36.64
CA ALA A 6 -8.60 -15.80 -37.25
C ALA A 6 -9.42 -15.13 -36.14
N GLY A 7 -9.37 -13.80 -36.06
CA GLY A 7 -10.29 -13.05 -35.23
C GLY A 7 -9.72 -11.86 -34.48
N VAL A 8 -8.91 -10.99 -35.11
CA VAL A 8 -8.89 -9.58 -34.68
C VAL A 8 -10.16 -8.94 -35.25
N GLY A 9 -11.30 -9.34 -34.69
CA GLY A 9 -12.59 -8.70 -34.89
C GLY A 9 -12.68 -7.50 -33.95
N ALA A 10 -13.15 -6.37 -34.48
CA ALA A 10 -13.34 -5.13 -33.77
C ALA A 10 -14.20 -5.31 -32.50
N VAL A 11 -13.56 -5.49 -31.35
CA VAL A 11 -14.15 -5.08 -30.09
C VAL A 11 -13.75 -3.62 -29.92
N ALA A 12 -14.52 -2.71 -30.53
CA ALA A 12 -14.62 -1.37 -29.98
C ALA A 12 -15.17 -1.58 -28.57
N ALA A 13 -14.28 -1.67 -27.59
CA ALA A 13 -14.67 -1.83 -26.20
C ALA A 13 -15.60 -0.67 -25.89
N THR A 14 -16.88 -0.96 -25.67
CA THR A 14 -17.79 -0.07 -24.96
C THR A 14 -17.27 -0.01 -23.54
N THR A 15 -16.17 0.71 -23.35
CA THR A 15 -15.59 0.94 -22.03
C THR A 15 -16.69 1.64 -21.25
N PRO A 16 -17.13 1.09 -20.10
CA PRO A 16 -18.14 1.76 -19.29
C PRO A 16 -17.70 3.19 -19.01
N VAL A 17 -18.50 4.16 -19.45
CA VAL A 17 -18.29 5.57 -19.12
C VAL A 17 -19.07 5.82 -17.84
N PHE A 18 -18.35 6.11 -16.76
CA PHE A 18 -18.94 6.53 -15.49
C PHE A 18 -18.82 8.06 -15.42
N HIS A 19 -19.91 8.74 -15.10
CA HIS A 19 -19.93 10.21 -14.97
C HIS A 19 -19.60 10.66 -13.55
N ASP A 20 -19.89 9.82 -12.56
CA ASP A 20 -19.66 10.10 -11.14
C ASP A 20 -19.39 8.81 -10.33
N LEU A 21 -19.18 8.99 -9.03
CA LEU A 21 -18.94 7.89 -8.09
C LEU A 21 -20.19 7.03 -7.87
N ASP A 22 -21.40 7.57 -8.02
CA ASP A 22 -22.65 6.82 -7.82
C ASP A 22 -22.89 5.82 -8.96
N GLU A 23 -22.63 6.24 -10.21
CA GLU A 23 -22.60 5.37 -11.38
C GLU A 23 -21.51 4.30 -11.26
N LEU A 24 -20.33 4.67 -10.75
CA LEU A 24 -19.25 3.72 -10.51
C LEU A 24 -19.64 2.69 -9.44
N MET A 25 -20.21 3.13 -8.31
CA MET A 25 -20.66 2.28 -7.21
C MET A 25 -21.80 1.34 -7.58
N SER A 26 -22.70 1.77 -8.46
CA SER A 26 -23.80 0.95 -8.97
C SER A 26 -23.36 -0.03 -10.07
N SER A 27 -22.15 0.11 -10.58
CA SER A 27 -21.61 -0.78 -11.60
C SER A 27 -21.24 -2.17 -11.06
N SER A 28 -21.46 -3.19 -11.87
CA SER A 28 -20.97 -4.55 -11.59
C SER A 28 -19.43 -4.65 -11.56
N SER A 29 -18.73 -3.63 -12.07
CA SER A 29 -17.26 -3.52 -12.09
C SER A 29 -16.67 -3.19 -10.71
N VAL A 30 -17.45 -2.59 -9.81
CA VAL A 30 -17.08 -2.32 -8.40
C VAL A 30 -17.57 -3.47 -7.53
N THR A 31 -17.11 -4.67 -7.88
CA THR A 31 -17.30 -5.87 -7.06
C THR A 31 -15.93 -6.50 -6.79
N PRO A 32 -15.76 -7.21 -5.65
CA PRO A 32 -14.57 -8.01 -5.42
C PRO A 32 -14.28 -8.89 -6.63
N ALA A 33 -13.03 -8.86 -7.11
CA ALA A 33 -12.65 -9.65 -8.28
C ALA A 33 -13.01 -11.14 -8.06
N LYS A 34 -13.82 -11.70 -8.96
CA LYS A 34 -14.19 -13.12 -8.90
C LYS A 34 -12.93 -13.96 -8.89
N ARG A 35 -12.72 -14.73 -7.82
CA ARG A 35 -11.59 -15.63 -7.69
C ARG A 35 -11.83 -16.90 -8.54
N PRO A 36 -10.77 -17.53 -9.07
CA PRO A 36 -10.90 -18.84 -9.72
C PRO A 36 -11.57 -19.88 -8.80
N TRP A 37 -12.27 -20.86 -9.37
CA TRP A 37 -13.11 -21.82 -8.62
C TRP A 37 -12.36 -22.64 -7.55
N TRP A 38 -11.05 -22.80 -7.69
CA TRP A 38 -10.18 -23.51 -6.75
C TRP A 38 -9.72 -22.64 -5.57
N VAL A 39 -9.89 -21.31 -5.64
CA VAL A 39 -9.61 -20.42 -4.51
C VAL A 39 -10.76 -20.49 -3.52
N LYS A 40 -10.45 -20.77 -2.26
CA LYS A 40 -11.43 -20.87 -1.17
C LYS A 40 -11.23 -19.72 -0.20
N GLU A 41 -12.34 -19.23 0.33
CA GLU A 41 -12.34 -18.27 1.42
C GLU A 41 -12.07 -19.00 2.75
N ARG A 42 -11.45 -18.28 3.69
CA ARG A 42 -11.19 -18.76 5.05
C ARG A 42 -11.55 -17.66 6.02
N GLU A 43 -12.00 -18.07 7.19
CA GLU A 43 -12.26 -17.15 8.30
C GLU A 43 -11.02 -16.35 8.66
N LEU A 44 -11.23 -15.14 9.15
CA LEU A 44 -10.16 -14.30 9.69
C LEU A 44 -9.40 -15.06 10.78
N PHE A 45 -8.09 -14.82 10.88
CA PHE A 45 -7.19 -15.50 11.83
C PHE A 45 -7.05 -17.01 11.67
N ASN A 46 -7.50 -17.55 10.54
CA ASN A 46 -7.31 -18.94 10.18
C ASN A 46 -6.53 -19.05 8.85
N PRO A 47 -5.25 -18.63 8.79
CA PRO A 47 -4.46 -18.77 7.57
C PRO A 47 -4.14 -20.24 7.27
N THR A 48 -3.51 -20.50 6.12
CA THR A 48 -3.09 -21.86 5.71
C THR A 48 -1.97 -22.42 6.57
N SER A 49 -1.19 -21.55 7.20
CA SER A 49 -0.15 -21.94 8.16
C SER A 49 -0.74 -21.92 9.56
N GLU A 50 -0.43 -22.94 10.36
CA GLU A 50 -0.86 -22.99 11.76
C GLU A 50 -0.20 -21.86 12.56
N ILE A 51 -1.01 -21.15 13.35
CA ILE A 51 -0.57 -20.09 14.24
C ILE A 51 -1.06 -20.41 15.65
N ASP A 52 -0.13 -20.51 16.59
CA ASP A 52 -0.45 -20.53 18.01
C ASP A 52 -0.73 -19.09 18.49
N TRP A 53 -2.02 -18.76 18.55
CA TRP A 53 -2.48 -17.43 18.96
C TRP A 53 -2.26 -17.14 20.46
N ASP A 54 -2.10 -18.16 21.28
CA ASP A 54 -1.86 -18.03 22.72
C ASP A 54 -0.40 -17.61 22.96
N LEU A 55 0.54 -18.18 22.20
CA LEU A 55 1.95 -17.79 22.22
C LEU A 55 2.23 -16.49 21.47
N MET A 56 1.38 -16.10 20.51
CA MET A 56 1.56 -14.87 19.75
C MET A 56 1.50 -13.64 20.68
N GLN A 57 2.39 -12.69 20.47
CA GLN A 57 2.43 -11.40 21.16
C GLN A 57 2.73 -10.29 20.17
N ARG A 58 2.33 -9.06 20.50
CA ARG A 58 2.61 -7.88 19.67
C ARG A 58 4.12 -7.74 19.46
N PHE A 59 4.52 -7.62 18.20
CA PHE A 59 5.90 -7.36 17.85
C PHE A 59 6.30 -5.93 18.22
N ASP A 60 7.47 -5.78 18.86
CA ASP A 60 8.08 -4.47 19.09
C ASP A 60 8.89 -4.09 17.85
N ARG A 61 8.42 -3.07 17.11
CA ARG A 61 8.99 -2.61 15.85
C ARG A 61 10.47 -2.29 15.96
N LYS A 62 10.97 -1.86 17.13
CA LYS A 62 12.39 -1.57 17.34
C LYS A 62 13.29 -2.79 17.16
N ASN A 63 12.73 -3.99 17.17
CA ASN A 63 13.44 -5.24 16.91
C ASN A 63 13.39 -5.67 15.44
N GLU A 64 12.82 -4.88 14.54
CA GLU A 64 12.85 -5.20 13.11
C GLU A 64 14.26 -5.05 12.54
N ALA A 65 14.58 -5.86 11.53
CA ALA A 65 15.92 -5.89 10.94
C ALA A 65 16.34 -4.56 10.30
N HIS A 66 15.37 -3.70 9.98
CA HIS A 66 15.59 -2.39 9.38
C HIS A 66 15.82 -1.30 10.45
N SER A 67 15.58 -1.59 11.72
CA SER A 67 15.75 -0.60 12.78
C SER A 67 17.23 -0.31 12.98
N ARG A 68 17.54 0.96 13.27
CA ARG A 68 18.90 1.37 13.64
C ARG A 68 19.39 0.63 14.87
N ARG A 69 18.48 0.30 15.81
CA ARG A 69 18.80 -0.45 17.02
C ARG A 69 19.35 -1.85 16.73
N ILE A 70 18.75 -2.60 15.80
CA ILE A 70 19.26 -3.92 15.44
C ILE A 70 20.61 -3.78 14.71
N ALA A 71 20.75 -2.81 13.82
CA ALA A 71 22.01 -2.58 13.12
C ALA A 71 23.18 -2.29 14.10
N THR A 72 22.94 -1.52 15.16
CA THR A 72 23.96 -1.17 16.16
C THR A 72 24.33 -2.30 17.11
N MET A 73 23.57 -3.41 17.15
CA MET A 73 23.97 -4.61 17.90
C MET A 73 25.17 -5.32 17.27
N TYR A 74 25.35 -5.20 15.95
CA TYR A 74 26.36 -5.93 15.18
C TYR A 74 27.48 -5.04 14.63
N ARG A 75 27.27 -3.73 14.57
CA ARG A 75 28.21 -2.75 14.01
C ARG A 75 28.21 -1.49 14.85
N SER A 76 29.35 -0.80 14.91
CA SER A 76 29.41 0.51 15.57
C SER A 76 28.59 1.55 14.80
N VAL A 77 28.10 2.57 15.51
CA VAL A 77 27.37 3.70 14.91
C VAL A 77 28.21 4.38 13.84
N GLU A 78 29.50 4.58 14.11
CA GLU A 78 30.45 5.20 13.19
C GLU A 78 30.60 4.38 11.91
N THR A 79 30.60 3.04 12.02
CA THR A 79 30.68 2.15 10.85
C THR A 79 29.44 2.26 9.98
N ILE A 80 28.26 2.32 10.61
CA ILE A 80 26.98 2.47 9.90
C ILE A 80 26.94 3.82 9.17
N ASP A 81 27.30 4.89 9.86
CA ASP A 81 27.26 6.24 9.29
C ASP A 81 28.33 6.43 8.20
N ALA A 82 29.53 5.85 8.38
CA ALA A 82 30.57 5.84 7.36
C ALA A 82 30.16 5.03 6.10
N ALA A 83 29.43 3.92 6.27
CA ALA A 83 28.89 3.16 5.16
C ALA A 83 27.86 3.98 4.37
N ALA A 84 26.99 4.73 5.05
CA ALA A 84 26.04 5.62 4.39
C ALA A 84 26.73 6.74 3.59
N VAL A 85 27.80 7.34 4.12
CA VAL A 85 28.62 8.33 3.40
C VAL A 85 29.31 7.70 2.19
N THR A 86 29.84 6.50 2.34
CA THR A 86 30.50 5.76 1.25
C THR A 86 29.51 5.45 0.13
N GLN A 87 28.32 4.97 0.49
CA GLN A 87 27.26 4.67 -0.47
C GLN A 87 26.85 5.90 -1.27
N LYS A 88 26.67 7.07 -0.62
CA LYS A 88 26.38 8.33 -1.32
C LYS A 88 27.43 8.69 -2.37
N LYS A 89 28.72 8.48 -2.07
CA LYS A 89 29.81 8.75 -3.03
C LYS A 89 29.77 7.78 -4.21
N ILE A 90 29.54 6.49 -3.95
CA ILE A 90 29.42 5.47 -4.99
C ILE A 90 28.23 5.78 -5.93
N ASP A 91 27.09 6.15 -5.37
CA ASP A 91 25.91 6.47 -6.16
C ASP A 91 26.11 7.75 -6.98
N ALA A 92 26.73 8.79 -6.39
CA ALA A 92 27.08 10.01 -7.12
C ALA A 92 28.02 9.73 -8.30
N ASP A 93 29.05 8.89 -8.11
CA ASP A 93 29.97 8.49 -9.18
C ASP A 93 29.24 7.70 -10.29
N ARG A 94 28.37 6.75 -9.92
CA ARG A 94 27.57 5.97 -10.88
C ARG A 94 26.64 6.85 -11.70
N ILE A 95 26.00 7.85 -11.08
CA ILE A 95 25.14 8.83 -11.73
C ILE A 95 25.97 9.69 -12.69
N ALA A 96 27.10 10.23 -12.23
CA ALA A 96 27.98 11.05 -13.06
C ALA A 96 28.47 10.28 -14.31
N LYS A 97 28.78 8.99 -14.16
CA LYS A 97 29.20 8.09 -15.24
C LYS A 97 28.05 7.55 -16.09
N GLN A 98 26.80 7.83 -15.75
CA GLN A 98 25.62 7.24 -16.38
C GLN A 98 25.70 5.71 -16.49
N THR A 99 26.17 5.07 -15.40
CA THR A 99 26.27 3.60 -15.33
C THR A 99 24.89 2.98 -15.58
N PRO A 100 24.75 1.84 -16.29
CA PRO A 100 23.45 1.19 -16.47
C PRO A 100 22.71 1.01 -15.14
N GLY A 101 21.47 1.49 -15.06
CA GLY A 101 20.66 1.51 -13.82
C GLY A 101 20.90 2.73 -12.91
N PHE A 102 21.74 3.69 -13.31
CA PHE A 102 21.96 4.98 -12.64
C PHE A 102 21.91 6.16 -13.62
N ASP A 103 21.51 5.91 -14.87
CA ASP A 103 21.41 6.91 -15.91
C ASP A 103 20.23 7.85 -15.71
N THR A 104 20.15 8.88 -16.56
CA THR A 104 19.15 9.94 -16.46
C THR A 104 17.73 9.39 -16.51
N LYS A 105 17.47 8.39 -17.37
CA LYS A 105 16.14 7.77 -17.49
C LYS A 105 15.73 7.06 -16.19
N TYR A 106 16.65 6.31 -15.59
CA TYR A 106 16.40 5.66 -14.32
C TYR A 106 16.19 6.67 -13.18
N GLN A 107 17.01 7.72 -13.10
CA GLN A 107 16.82 8.76 -12.08
C GLN A 107 15.48 9.49 -12.23
N ALA A 108 15.06 9.78 -13.46
CA ALA A 108 13.75 10.38 -13.73
C ALA A 108 12.59 9.45 -13.29
N LEU A 109 12.68 8.15 -13.62
CA LEU A 109 11.69 7.17 -13.18
C LEU A 109 11.65 7.06 -11.64
N LYS A 110 12.82 6.97 -11.01
CA LYS A 110 12.95 6.91 -9.55
C LYS A 110 12.35 8.14 -8.88
N ALA A 111 12.64 9.34 -9.39
CA ALA A 111 12.10 10.59 -8.85
C ALA A 111 10.56 10.65 -8.95
N GLY A 112 10.00 10.22 -10.08
CA GLY A 112 8.54 10.12 -10.23
C GLY A 112 7.88 9.13 -9.27
N TYR A 113 8.57 8.05 -8.90
CA TYR A 113 8.10 7.09 -7.91
C TYR A 113 8.25 7.59 -6.46
N SER A 114 9.40 8.14 -6.08
CA SER A 114 9.62 8.67 -4.72
C SER A 114 8.61 9.75 -4.35
N GLY A 115 8.30 10.67 -5.27
CA GLY A 115 7.30 11.72 -5.05
C GLY A 115 5.87 11.20 -4.79
N SER A 116 5.54 9.97 -5.19
CA SER A 116 4.22 9.36 -4.94
C SER A 116 4.18 8.46 -3.70
N THR A 117 5.32 8.16 -3.05
CA THR A 117 5.41 7.15 -1.98
C THR A 117 6.08 7.61 -0.69
N GLU A 118 6.83 8.73 -0.70
CA GLU A 118 7.63 9.19 0.45
C GLU A 118 6.88 10.10 1.44
N SER A 119 5.60 10.38 1.21
CA SER A 119 4.78 11.22 2.07
C SER A 119 3.51 10.43 2.47
N PRO A 120 2.89 10.75 3.59
CA PRO A 120 2.90 10.15 4.94
C PRO A 120 2.23 8.76 5.13
N ALA A 121 2.13 7.94 4.08
CA ALA A 121 1.49 6.61 4.14
C ALA A 121 2.15 5.58 5.08
N TRP A 122 3.32 5.88 5.65
CA TRP A 122 4.11 4.96 6.47
C TRP A 122 3.87 5.14 7.98
N ALA A 123 3.13 6.17 8.37
CA ALA A 123 2.84 6.47 9.77
C ALA A 123 1.39 6.04 10.09
N TYR A 124 1.19 5.35 11.22
CA TYR A 124 -0.15 5.09 11.77
C TYR A 124 -1.05 6.35 11.86
N PRO A 125 -0.54 7.55 12.23
CA PRO A 125 -1.35 8.78 12.19
C PRO A 125 -1.66 9.30 10.77
N GLY A 126 -1.09 8.74 9.71
CA GLY A 126 -1.25 9.25 8.35
C GLY A 126 -0.59 10.62 8.17
N ILE A 127 -1.20 11.48 7.34
CA ILE A 127 -0.76 12.87 7.13
C ILE A 127 -0.80 13.62 8.46
N VAL A 128 0.35 14.13 8.92
CA VAL A 128 0.49 14.82 10.22
C VAL A 128 0.55 16.34 10.10
N ASP A 129 0.87 16.87 8.92
CA ASP A 129 0.81 18.31 8.66
C ASP A 129 -0.62 18.70 8.27
N GLU A 130 -1.25 19.55 9.07
CA GLU A 130 -2.61 20.03 8.83
C GLU A 130 -2.74 20.79 7.50
N ALA A 131 -1.66 21.39 7.01
CA ALA A 131 -1.65 22.08 5.72
C ALA A 131 -1.88 21.11 4.54
N ASP A 132 -1.58 19.84 4.73
CA ASP A 132 -1.76 18.77 3.72
C ASP A 132 -3.07 18.00 3.91
N TRP A 133 -3.90 18.33 4.91
CA TRP A 133 -5.17 17.66 5.13
C TRP A 133 -6.21 18.05 4.07
N ALA A 134 -7.02 17.07 3.66
CA ALA A 134 -8.20 17.35 2.85
C ALA A 134 -9.23 18.11 3.70
N LYS A 135 -9.90 19.09 3.08
CA LYS A 135 -11.00 19.83 3.74
C LYS A 135 -12.12 18.88 4.15
N THR A 136 -12.69 19.09 5.34
CA THR A 136 -13.84 18.33 5.80
C THR A 136 -15.10 18.68 5.01
N PRO A 137 -16.14 17.82 4.99
CA PRO A 137 -17.43 18.17 4.41
C PRO A 137 -17.98 19.49 4.97
N GLU A 138 -17.86 19.73 6.28
CA GLU A 138 -18.32 20.94 6.94
C GLU A 138 -17.57 22.19 6.44
N GLU A 139 -16.25 22.12 6.26
CA GLU A 139 -15.44 23.22 5.70
C GLU A 139 -15.77 23.52 4.24
N LEU A 140 -16.28 22.52 3.51
CA LEU A 140 -16.78 22.66 2.14
C LEU A 140 -18.25 23.12 2.09
N GLY A 141 -18.92 23.27 3.23
CA GLY A 141 -20.36 23.57 3.29
C GLY A 141 -21.25 22.42 2.80
N MET A 142 -20.71 21.20 2.78
CA MET A 142 -21.40 19.99 2.33
C MET A 142 -21.97 19.21 3.53
N PRO A 143 -23.09 18.49 3.34
CA PRO A 143 -23.60 17.59 4.36
C PRO A 143 -22.63 16.42 4.58
N LYS A 144 -22.52 15.98 5.82
CA LYS A 144 -21.77 14.76 6.15
C LYS A 144 -22.45 13.53 5.52
N TRP A 145 -21.66 12.71 4.82
CA TRP A 145 -22.13 11.44 4.26
C TRP A 145 -22.56 10.46 5.36
N SER A 146 -23.68 9.76 5.13
CA SER A 146 -24.18 8.68 5.99
C SER A 146 -24.83 7.60 5.12
N GLY A 147 -24.18 6.44 5.03
CA GLY A 147 -24.70 5.26 4.33
C GLY A 147 -24.63 4.00 5.19
N THR A 148 -25.23 2.91 4.71
CA THR A 148 -25.11 1.57 5.30
C THR A 148 -23.67 1.04 5.22
N PRO A 149 -23.27 0.05 6.04
CA PRO A 149 -21.96 -0.59 5.92
C PRO A 149 -21.66 -1.10 4.50
N GLU A 150 -22.65 -1.64 3.80
CA GLU A 150 -22.53 -2.17 2.45
C GLU A 150 -22.31 -1.05 1.42
N GLU A 151 -23.03 0.07 1.53
CA GLU A 151 -22.86 1.24 0.68
C GLU A 151 -21.50 1.89 0.89
N ASN A 152 -21.10 2.06 2.16
CA ASN A 152 -19.80 2.63 2.51
C ASN A 152 -18.66 1.75 2.01
N SER A 153 -18.79 0.43 2.09
CA SER A 153 -17.80 -0.51 1.57
C SER A 153 -17.68 -0.42 0.05
N ARG A 154 -18.79 -0.26 -0.68
CA ARG A 154 -18.76 -0.05 -2.15
C ARG A 154 -18.13 1.29 -2.52
N LEU A 155 -18.45 2.37 -1.80
CA LEU A 155 -17.84 3.68 -2.00
C LEU A 155 -16.31 3.63 -1.81
N LEU A 156 -15.87 3.02 -0.70
CA LEU A 156 -14.45 2.83 -0.42
C LEU A 156 -13.78 1.95 -1.48
N TYR A 157 -14.44 0.89 -1.95
CA TYR A 157 -13.90 0.02 -2.99
C TYR A 157 -13.72 0.80 -4.29
N ALA A 158 -14.72 1.58 -4.71
CA ALA A 158 -14.66 2.43 -5.89
C ALA A 158 -13.50 3.43 -5.82
N ALA A 159 -13.34 4.13 -4.69
CA ALA A 159 -12.25 5.07 -4.47
C ALA A 159 -10.87 4.38 -4.50
N LEU A 160 -10.71 3.25 -3.81
CA LEU A 160 -9.45 2.50 -3.78
C LEU A 160 -9.09 1.94 -5.17
N ARG A 161 -10.08 1.46 -5.94
CA ARG A 161 -9.87 1.04 -7.33
C ARG A 161 -9.44 2.20 -8.21
N TYR A 162 -10.06 3.36 -8.05
CA TYR A 162 -9.66 4.58 -8.76
C TYR A 162 -8.21 4.97 -8.43
N TYR A 163 -7.77 4.78 -7.18
CA TYR A 163 -6.38 4.98 -6.76
C TYR A 163 -5.42 3.85 -7.16
N GLY A 164 -5.88 2.83 -7.90
CA GLY A 164 -5.04 1.74 -8.42
C GLY A 164 -4.88 0.54 -7.48
N ALA A 165 -5.65 0.44 -6.39
CA ALA A 165 -5.59 -0.71 -5.51
C ALA A 165 -6.07 -1.99 -6.21
N MET A 166 -5.21 -3.01 -6.27
CA MET A 166 -5.52 -4.27 -6.95
C MET A 166 -6.35 -5.24 -6.09
N PHE A 167 -6.02 -5.33 -4.80
CA PHE A 167 -6.68 -6.20 -3.84
C PHE A 167 -7.20 -5.36 -2.70
N ILE A 168 -8.49 -5.47 -2.44
CA ILE A 168 -9.20 -4.72 -1.41
C ILE A 168 -9.99 -5.74 -0.59
N GLY A 169 -9.89 -5.62 0.72
CA GLY A 169 -10.64 -6.43 1.67
C GLY A 169 -10.96 -5.57 2.89
N TYR A 170 -12.04 -5.91 3.56
CA TYR A 170 -12.49 -5.24 4.77
C TYR A 170 -12.55 -6.28 5.88
N ALA A 171 -12.13 -5.88 7.07
CA ALA A 171 -12.25 -6.68 8.27
C ALA A 171 -12.57 -5.74 9.42
N GLU A 172 -13.38 -6.22 10.37
CA GLU A 172 -13.56 -5.51 11.62
C GLU A 172 -12.26 -5.58 12.44
N VAL A 173 -11.90 -4.47 13.06
CA VAL A 173 -10.72 -4.40 13.95
C VAL A 173 -11.10 -4.94 15.33
N GLU A 174 -11.21 -6.26 15.40
CA GLU A 174 -11.35 -7.07 16.61
C GLU A 174 -10.14 -6.97 17.58
N ASP A 175 -10.37 -7.37 18.83
CA ASP A 175 -9.37 -7.38 19.90
C ASP A 175 -8.10 -8.17 19.55
N LYS A 176 -8.24 -9.27 18.81
CA LYS A 176 -7.08 -10.08 18.41
C LYS A 176 -6.10 -9.29 17.55
N TRP A 177 -6.57 -8.39 16.67
CA TRP A 177 -5.69 -7.49 15.92
C TRP A 177 -4.90 -6.59 16.86
N ARG A 178 -5.61 -5.93 17.79
CA ARG A 178 -5.04 -4.94 18.72
C ARG A 178 -4.05 -5.55 19.70
N ASN A 179 -4.36 -6.77 20.17
CA ASN A 179 -3.62 -7.44 21.23
C ASN A 179 -2.51 -8.36 20.73
N LYS A 180 -2.50 -8.73 19.44
CA LYS A 180 -1.55 -9.73 18.90
C LYS A 180 -0.82 -9.26 17.64
N LEU A 181 -1.47 -8.52 16.75
CA LEU A 181 -0.93 -8.24 15.41
C LEU A 181 -0.42 -6.81 15.23
N PHE A 182 -1.04 -5.82 15.86
CA PHE A 182 -0.55 -4.44 15.80
C PHE A 182 0.76 -4.30 16.56
N VAL A 183 1.75 -3.63 15.93
CA VAL A 183 3.05 -3.40 16.54
C VAL A 183 2.92 -2.63 17.86
N LYS A 184 3.77 -2.96 18.84
CA LYS A 184 3.76 -2.32 20.17
C LYS A 184 4.19 -0.86 20.11
N THR A 185 5.15 -0.54 19.26
CA THR A 185 5.73 0.79 19.07
C THR A 185 5.68 1.17 17.61
N THR A 186 5.31 2.40 17.29
CA THR A 186 5.18 2.88 15.90
C THR A 186 6.35 3.75 15.45
N THR A 187 7.17 4.23 16.38
CA THR A 187 8.35 5.07 16.10
C THR A 187 9.65 4.32 16.34
N ASP A 188 10.60 4.52 15.44
CA ASP A 188 12.01 4.23 15.67
C ASP A 188 12.56 5.29 16.63
N ALA A 189 12.20 5.21 17.91
CA ALA A 189 12.93 5.95 18.93
C ALA A 189 14.33 5.33 19.00
N VAL A 190 15.32 6.11 18.58
CA VAL A 190 16.76 5.88 18.79
C VAL A 190 17.01 5.54 20.27
#